data_AF-A0A958PQQ1-F1
#
_entry.id   AF-A0A958PQQ1-F1
#
_cell.length_a   1.000
_cell.length_b   1.000
_cell.length_c   1.000
_cell.angle_alpha   90.00
_cell.angle_beta   90.00
_cell.angle_gamma   90.00
#
_symmetry.space_group_name_H-M   'P 1'
#
loop_
_entity.id
_entity.type
_entity.pdbx_description
1 polymer ?
#
loop_
_entity_poly.entity_id
_entity_poly.type
_entity_poly.pdbx_seq_one_letter_code
_entity_poly.pdbx_strand_id
1 'polypeptide(L)'
;MNLKKWIASTICLTTVTFTAHANPQLEQRVLLKSERVQQLLHMHSKDLSNRELQAILQHLNSAVEIIRTGDVSPVRPGPRPHPGMGSFYTAQCHIDDDPDFTYDQKVVGELSGRRLVQLVDDCQALAEAAYGSKGSSGLKNLKVDMSKVPDYFQVAICEVDDDPDFTSGQMTVGSVAGSSVDELIEDCSSVASTMYGAKGSFGLSKLNDGRSVPRGNYKSAECWLDDDPDFTDGQIKAGMIWGTSARDLISQCDALAKATFKDKGSSGLKNLH
;
A
#
# COMPACT_ATOMS: atom_id res chain seq x y z
N MET A 1 -11.79 -37.93 -10.40
CA MET A 1 -10.71 -37.43 -9.52
C MET A 1 -9.39 -37.63 -10.24
N ASN A 2 -8.74 -36.54 -10.67
CA ASN A 2 -7.69 -36.59 -11.70
C ASN A 2 -6.29 -36.79 -11.12
N LEU A 3 -5.65 -37.89 -11.52
CA LEU A 3 -4.27 -38.30 -11.21
C LEU A 3 -3.23 -37.20 -11.48
N LYS A 4 -3.52 -36.26 -12.39
CA LYS A 4 -2.70 -35.07 -12.70
C LYS A 4 -2.60 -34.07 -11.53
N LYS A 5 -3.60 -33.98 -10.66
CA LYS A 5 -3.55 -33.09 -9.47
C LYS A 5 -2.60 -33.61 -8.39
N TRP A 6 -2.42 -34.92 -8.31
CA TRP A 6 -1.52 -35.54 -7.33
C TRP A 6 -0.06 -35.44 -7.77
N ILE A 7 0.22 -35.64 -9.06
CA ILE A 7 1.59 -35.61 -9.59
C ILE A 7 2.21 -34.19 -9.52
N ALA A 8 1.42 -33.13 -9.74
CA ALA A 8 1.92 -31.74 -9.62
C ALA A 8 2.19 -31.32 -8.15
N SER A 9 1.34 -31.72 -7.20
CA SER A 9 1.55 -31.46 -5.77
C SER A 9 2.70 -32.28 -5.18
N THR A 10 2.85 -33.55 -5.57
CA THR A 10 3.87 -34.44 -4.98
C THR A 10 5.27 -34.19 -5.53
N ILE A 11 5.39 -33.75 -6.80
CA ILE A 11 6.71 -33.41 -7.39
C ILE A 11 7.21 -32.05 -6.86
N CYS A 12 6.34 -31.08 -6.60
CA CYS A 12 6.74 -29.78 -6.02
C CYS A 12 7.20 -29.86 -4.56
N LEU A 13 6.70 -30.81 -3.74
CA LEU A 13 7.09 -30.89 -2.33
C LEU A 13 8.34 -31.75 -2.06
N THR A 14 8.65 -32.73 -2.92
CA THR A 14 9.73 -33.69 -2.64
C THR A 14 11.11 -33.26 -3.16
N THR A 15 11.19 -32.36 -4.15
CA THR A 15 12.48 -31.80 -4.59
C THR A 15 12.94 -30.59 -3.79
N VAL A 16 12.02 -29.90 -3.09
CA VAL A 16 12.34 -28.73 -2.25
C VAL A 16 12.96 -29.14 -0.90
N THR A 17 12.74 -30.38 -0.45
CA THR A 17 13.13 -30.82 0.90
C THR A 17 14.60 -31.23 1.05
N PHE A 18 15.34 -31.48 -0.05
CA PHE A 18 16.71 -32.01 0.04
C PHE A 18 17.85 -30.97 -0.10
N THR A 19 17.57 -29.75 -0.56
CA THR A 19 18.57 -28.65 -0.64
C THR A 19 18.25 -27.43 0.24
N ALA A 20 17.05 -27.35 0.82
CA ALA A 20 16.63 -26.21 1.65
C ALA A 20 17.16 -26.24 3.11
N HIS A 21 17.71 -27.36 3.60
CA HIS A 21 18.22 -27.47 4.98
C HIS A 21 19.49 -26.64 5.27
N ALA A 22 20.10 -26.00 4.25
CA ALA A 22 21.32 -25.22 4.42
C ALA A 22 21.10 -23.69 4.42
N ASN A 23 19.89 -23.19 4.07
CA ASN A 23 19.64 -21.76 4.02
C ASN A 23 18.17 -21.41 4.34
N PRO A 24 17.85 -20.95 5.57
CA PRO A 24 16.48 -20.64 5.99
C PRO A 24 15.84 -19.49 5.20
N GLN A 25 16.64 -18.62 4.57
CA GLN A 25 16.12 -17.57 3.69
C GLN A 25 15.65 -18.14 2.34
N LEU A 26 16.30 -19.20 1.85
CA LEU A 26 15.91 -19.90 0.65
C LEU A 26 14.58 -20.63 0.87
N GLU A 27 14.45 -21.31 2.00
CA GLU A 27 13.23 -22.02 2.41
C GLU A 27 12.03 -21.07 2.48
N GLN A 28 12.20 -19.91 3.14
CA GLN A 28 11.13 -18.92 3.28
C GLN A 28 10.69 -18.32 1.92
N ARG A 29 11.62 -18.12 0.97
CA ARG A 29 11.30 -17.63 -0.40
C ARG A 29 10.53 -18.66 -1.20
N VAL A 30 10.94 -19.91 -1.13
CA VAL A 30 10.24 -21.00 -1.82
C VAL A 30 8.84 -21.16 -1.23
N LEU A 31 8.71 -21.06 0.10
CA LEU A 31 7.42 -21.15 0.80
C LEU A 31 6.47 -20.00 0.42
N LEU A 32 6.94 -18.75 0.41
CA LEU A 32 6.12 -17.59 -0.03
C LEU A 32 5.66 -17.69 -1.49
N LYS A 33 6.55 -18.09 -2.41
CA LYS A 33 6.18 -18.25 -3.83
C LYS A 33 5.22 -19.42 -4.02
N SER A 34 5.37 -20.50 -3.27
CA SER A 34 4.47 -21.65 -3.33
C SER A 34 3.10 -21.37 -2.71
N GLU A 35 3.03 -20.56 -1.65
CA GLU A 35 1.76 -20.04 -1.11
C GLU A 35 1.03 -19.14 -2.12
N ARG A 36 1.75 -18.27 -2.83
CA ARG A 36 1.16 -17.41 -3.87
C ARG A 36 0.63 -18.23 -5.06
N VAL A 37 1.34 -19.29 -5.46
CA VAL A 37 0.86 -20.26 -6.45
C VAL A 37 -0.39 -21.01 -5.95
N GLN A 38 -0.43 -21.41 -4.68
CA GLN A 38 -1.62 -22.02 -4.09
C GLN A 38 -2.82 -21.07 -4.08
N GLN A 39 -2.63 -19.79 -3.74
CA GLN A 39 -3.70 -18.79 -3.75
C GLN A 39 -4.25 -18.58 -5.17
N LEU A 40 -3.38 -18.45 -6.18
CA LEU A 40 -3.79 -18.33 -7.59
C LEU A 40 -4.55 -19.58 -8.07
N LEU A 41 -4.10 -20.77 -7.71
CA LEU A 41 -4.78 -22.03 -8.03
C LEU A 41 -6.12 -22.18 -7.28
N HIS A 42 -6.24 -21.61 -6.08
CA HIS A 42 -7.46 -21.68 -5.28
C HIS A 42 -8.53 -20.72 -5.76
N MET A 43 -8.15 -19.48 -6.12
CA MET A 43 -9.07 -18.47 -6.65
C MET A 43 -9.64 -18.84 -8.02
N HIS A 44 -8.89 -19.58 -8.85
CA HIS A 44 -9.27 -19.90 -10.24
C HIS A 44 -9.56 -21.39 -10.47
N SER A 45 -10.04 -22.12 -9.46
CA SER A 45 -10.11 -23.60 -9.49
C SER A 45 -10.97 -24.23 -10.60
N LYS A 46 -11.72 -23.44 -11.38
CA LYS A 46 -12.56 -23.93 -12.50
C LYS A 46 -12.19 -23.41 -13.88
N ASP A 47 -11.54 -22.25 -14.03
CA ASP A 47 -11.14 -21.72 -15.33
C ASP A 47 -9.83 -20.92 -15.20
N LEU A 48 -8.71 -21.60 -15.47
CA LEU A 48 -7.41 -20.94 -15.66
C LEU A 48 -7.23 -20.67 -17.16
N SER A 49 -7.21 -19.40 -17.53
CA SER A 49 -6.81 -18.98 -18.86
C SER A 49 -5.35 -19.35 -19.13
N ASN A 50 -4.98 -19.51 -20.40
CA ASN A 50 -3.59 -19.80 -20.80
C ASN A 50 -2.58 -18.75 -20.26
N ARG A 51 -3.04 -17.52 -20.01
CA ARG A 51 -2.22 -16.43 -19.47
C ARG A 51 -1.97 -16.59 -17.96
N GLU A 52 -2.96 -17.02 -17.19
CA GLU A 52 -2.80 -17.34 -15.75
C GLU A 52 -1.94 -18.59 -15.57
N LEU A 53 -2.06 -19.56 -16.48
CA LEU A 53 -1.23 -20.75 -16.51
C LEU A 53 0.25 -20.40 -16.81
N GLN A 54 0.50 -19.43 -17.68
CA GLN A 54 1.84 -18.88 -17.92
C GLN A 54 2.40 -18.13 -16.70
N ALA A 55 1.58 -17.34 -16.00
CA ALA A 55 2.00 -16.66 -14.78
C ALA A 55 2.37 -17.65 -13.66
N ILE A 56 1.60 -18.72 -13.49
CA ILE A 56 1.92 -19.81 -12.56
C ILE A 56 3.24 -20.49 -12.95
N LEU A 57 3.44 -20.79 -14.23
CA LEU A 57 4.67 -21.39 -14.72
C LEU A 57 5.88 -20.47 -14.53
N GLN A 58 5.73 -19.17 -14.71
CA GLN A 58 6.79 -18.19 -14.50
C GLN A 58 7.17 -18.09 -13.02
N HIS A 59 6.20 -18.10 -12.10
CA HIS A 59 6.47 -18.11 -10.66
C HIS A 59 7.15 -19.41 -10.20
N LEU A 60 6.73 -20.56 -10.73
CA LEU A 60 7.37 -21.85 -10.47
C LEU A 60 8.80 -21.89 -11.01
N ASN A 61 9.03 -21.44 -12.24
CA ASN A 61 10.35 -21.40 -12.85
C ASN A 61 11.28 -20.45 -12.09
N SER A 62 10.77 -19.30 -11.62
CA SER A 62 11.53 -18.38 -10.76
C SER A 62 11.89 -19.00 -9.41
N ALA A 63 10.98 -19.77 -8.80
CA ALA A 63 11.27 -20.49 -7.55
C ALA A 63 12.32 -21.59 -7.76
N VAL A 64 12.22 -22.34 -8.86
CA VAL A 64 13.20 -23.36 -9.25
C VAL A 64 14.57 -22.75 -9.54
N GLU A 65 14.62 -21.60 -10.21
CA GLU A 65 15.89 -20.93 -10.52
C GLU A 65 16.58 -20.43 -9.26
N ILE A 66 15.83 -19.90 -8.29
CA ILE A 66 16.35 -19.52 -6.96
C ILE A 66 16.97 -20.73 -6.24
N ILE A 67 16.34 -21.91 -6.31
CA ILE A 67 16.88 -23.15 -5.73
C ILE A 67 18.15 -23.61 -6.49
N ARG A 68 18.18 -23.41 -7.81
CA ARG A 68 19.25 -23.89 -8.69
C ARG A 68 20.51 -23.03 -8.64
N THR A 69 20.38 -21.71 -8.60
CA THR A 69 21.51 -20.78 -8.66
C THR A 69 22.04 -20.38 -7.29
N GLY A 70 21.24 -20.57 -6.23
CA GLY A 70 21.61 -20.14 -4.87
C GLY A 70 21.76 -18.62 -4.74
N ASP A 71 21.29 -17.85 -5.72
CA ASP A 71 21.51 -16.41 -5.81
C ASP A 71 20.61 -15.64 -4.82
N VAL A 72 21.25 -15.08 -3.80
CA VAL A 72 20.66 -14.33 -2.69
C VAL A 72 20.87 -12.82 -2.93
N SER A 73 20.44 -12.32 -4.08
CA SER A 73 20.27 -10.88 -4.25
C SER A 73 19.32 -10.33 -3.17
N PRO A 74 19.60 -9.16 -2.56
CA PRO A 74 18.88 -8.68 -1.39
C PRO A 74 17.43 -8.29 -1.74
N VAL A 75 16.49 -9.19 -1.41
CA VAL A 75 15.08 -8.86 -1.30
C VAL A 75 14.88 -8.20 0.07
N ARG A 76 14.39 -6.97 0.13
CA ARG A 76 14.00 -6.33 1.40
C ARG A 76 13.01 -7.25 2.13
N PRO A 77 13.23 -7.61 3.40
CA PRO A 77 12.32 -8.47 4.14
C PRO A 77 10.97 -7.76 4.31
N GLY A 78 9.92 -8.27 3.66
CA GLY A 78 8.56 -7.92 4.02
C GLY A 78 8.25 -8.40 5.44
N PRO A 79 7.57 -7.61 6.28
CA PRO A 79 7.27 -8.00 7.66
C PRO A 79 6.27 -9.17 7.71
N ARG A 80 6.46 -10.05 8.70
CA ARG A 80 5.71 -11.31 8.88
C ARG A 80 4.24 -11.06 9.24
N PRO A 81 3.29 -11.92 8.80
CA PRO A 81 1.89 -11.81 9.18
C PRO A 81 1.68 -12.09 10.68
N HIS A 82 1.01 -11.19 11.40
CA HIS A 82 0.43 -11.48 12.71
C HIS A 82 -0.97 -12.13 12.52
N PRO A 83 -1.28 -13.26 13.17
CA PRO A 83 -2.59 -13.91 13.05
C PRO A 83 -3.61 -13.21 13.97
N GLY A 84 -4.64 -12.57 13.41
CA GLY A 84 -5.75 -12.06 14.23
C GLY A 84 -6.74 -11.07 13.61
N MET A 85 -6.37 -10.27 12.60
CA MET A 85 -7.28 -9.26 12.02
C MET A 85 -7.62 -9.56 10.55
N GLY A 86 -8.88 -9.44 10.15
CA GLY A 86 -9.28 -9.52 8.74
C GLY A 86 -8.67 -8.40 7.90
N SER A 87 -8.72 -8.50 6.57
CA SER A 87 -8.41 -7.37 5.69
C SER A 87 -9.34 -6.19 5.99
N PHE A 88 -8.80 -4.97 6.01
CA PHE A 88 -9.56 -3.73 6.18
C PHE A 88 -9.31 -2.71 5.07
N TYR A 89 -8.39 -2.96 4.15
CA TYR A 89 -8.23 -2.18 2.94
C TYR A 89 -8.79 -2.93 1.73
N THR A 90 -9.50 -2.21 0.86
CA THR A 90 -9.78 -2.63 -0.51
C THR A 90 -9.49 -1.48 -1.48
N ALA A 91 -8.99 -1.79 -2.68
CA ALA A 91 -8.76 -0.79 -3.73
C ALA A 91 -8.83 -1.43 -5.11
N GLN A 92 -9.13 -0.64 -6.13
CA GLN A 92 -8.96 -1.06 -7.52
C GLN A 92 -7.51 -0.89 -7.95
N CYS A 93 -6.92 -1.94 -8.50
CA CYS A 93 -5.59 -1.89 -9.10
C CYS A 93 -5.71 -1.56 -10.59
N HIS A 94 -5.05 -0.48 -10.97
CA HIS A 94 -4.87 -0.05 -12.35
C HIS A 94 -3.42 -0.31 -12.75
N ILE A 95 -3.22 -0.78 -13.99
CA ILE A 95 -1.89 -1.00 -14.56
C ILE A 95 -1.83 -0.39 -15.95
N ASP A 96 -0.63 0.03 -16.33
CA ASP A 96 -0.33 0.73 -17.57
C ASP A 96 0.95 0.12 -18.18
N ASP A 97 1.04 0.06 -19.51
CA ASP A 97 2.14 -0.56 -20.26
C ASP A 97 3.34 0.34 -20.48
N ASP A 98 3.26 1.60 -20.05
CA ASP A 98 4.34 2.55 -20.05
C ASP A 98 4.67 3.11 -18.65
N PRO A 99 5.84 3.77 -18.48
CA PRO A 99 6.27 4.29 -17.19
C PRO A 99 5.47 5.49 -16.67
N ASP A 100 4.71 6.17 -17.53
CA ASP A 100 3.97 7.40 -17.22
C ASP A 100 2.51 7.02 -16.91
N PHE A 101 2.28 6.55 -15.69
CA PHE A 101 1.00 5.97 -15.28
C PHE A 101 -0.22 6.84 -15.61
N THR A 102 -1.19 6.24 -16.31
CA THR A 102 -2.53 6.80 -16.50
C THR A 102 -3.62 5.80 -16.10
N TYR A 103 -4.74 6.29 -15.58
CA TYR A 103 -5.82 5.40 -15.11
C TYR A 103 -6.61 4.70 -16.22
N ASP A 104 -6.51 5.20 -17.46
CA ASP A 104 -7.46 4.88 -18.53
C ASP A 104 -7.12 3.60 -19.30
N GLN A 105 -5.96 2.99 -19.03
CA GLN A 105 -5.53 1.82 -19.78
C GLN A 105 -6.21 0.53 -19.33
N LYS A 106 -5.96 0.07 -18.09
CA LYS A 106 -6.42 -1.24 -17.64
C LYS A 106 -6.68 -1.33 -16.14
N VAL A 107 -7.89 -1.75 -15.80
CA VAL A 107 -8.27 -2.16 -14.45
C VAL A 107 -8.05 -3.68 -14.32
N VAL A 108 -7.20 -4.11 -13.39
CA VAL A 108 -6.94 -5.54 -13.14
C VAL A 108 -8.03 -6.16 -12.28
N GLY A 109 -8.54 -5.40 -11.31
CA GLY A 109 -9.57 -5.85 -10.37
C GLY A 109 -9.45 -5.17 -9.00
N GLU A 110 -10.22 -5.65 -8.04
CA GLU A 110 -10.18 -5.20 -6.66
C GLU A 110 -9.16 -6.04 -5.86
N LEU A 111 -8.20 -5.36 -5.22
CA LEU A 111 -7.27 -5.92 -4.26
C LEU A 111 -7.82 -5.74 -2.85
N SER A 112 -7.48 -6.66 -1.95
CA SER A 112 -7.78 -6.54 -0.54
C SER A 112 -6.60 -6.95 0.32
N GLY A 113 -6.44 -6.30 1.47
CA GLY A 113 -5.28 -6.53 2.31
C GLY A 113 -5.40 -5.86 3.68
N ARG A 114 -4.37 -6.07 4.49
CA ARG A 114 -4.32 -5.55 5.86
C ARG A 114 -3.53 -4.26 5.99
N ARG A 115 -2.75 -3.89 4.98
CA ARG A 115 -1.92 -2.69 4.98
C ARG A 115 -1.92 -2.11 3.58
N LEU A 116 -1.91 -0.80 3.45
CA LEU A 116 -1.92 -0.15 2.14
C LEU A 116 -0.69 -0.56 1.32
N VAL A 117 0.49 -0.61 1.95
CA VAL A 117 1.72 -1.08 1.30
C VAL A 117 1.58 -2.45 0.65
N GLN A 118 0.75 -3.35 1.21
CA GLN A 118 0.52 -4.66 0.60
C GLN A 118 -0.25 -4.53 -0.73
N LEU A 119 -1.28 -3.67 -0.78
CA LEU A 119 -2.04 -3.44 -2.01
C LEU A 119 -1.17 -2.77 -3.07
N VAL A 120 -0.32 -1.84 -2.66
CA VAL A 120 0.66 -1.16 -3.51
C VAL A 120 1.63 -2.18 -4.12
N ASP A 121 2.29 -2.99 -3.29
CA ASP A 121 3.23 -4.04 -3.73
C ASP A 121 2.55 -5.06 -4.67
N ASP A 122 1.32 -5.47 -4.34
CA ASP A 122 0.57 -6.42 -5.16
C ASP A 122 0.16 -5.82 -6.50
N CYS A 123 -0.22 -4.54 -6.55
CA CYS A 123 -0.56 -3.87 -7.80
C CYS A 123 0.67 -3.66 -8.69
N GLN A 124 1.80 -3.28 -8.11
CA GLN A 124 3.07 -3.17 -8.83
C GLN A 124 3.53 -4.51 -9.40
N ALA A 125 3.44 -5.58 -8.62
CA ALA A 125 3.76 -6.93 -9.09
C ALA A 125 2.86 -7.37 -10.26
N LEU A 126 1.61 -6.94 -10.30
CA LEU A 126 0.69 -7.19 -11.41
C LEU A 126 1.09 -6.42 -12.67
N ALA A 127 1.52 -5.17 -12.55
CA ALA A 127 2.05 -4.39 -13.68
C ALA A 127 3.34 -5.01 -14.24
N GLU A 128 4.29 -5.38 -13.37
CA GLU A 128 5.53 -6.02 -13.77
C GLU A 128 5.28 -7.37 -14.45
N ALA A 129 4.32 -8.16 -13.95
CA ALA A 129 3.94 -9.42 -14.57
C ALA A 129 3.25 -9.23 -15.94
N ALA A 130 2.54 -8.12 -16.14
CA ALA A 130 1.81 -7.85 -17.37
C ALA A 130 2.69 -7.23 -18.47
N TYR A 131 3.60 -6.32 -18.11
CA TYR A 131 4.32 -5.46 -19.03
C TYR A 131 5.85 -5.41 -18.78
N GLY A 132 6.35 -6.18 -17.81
CA GLY A 132 7.77 -6.20 -17.46
C GLY A 132 8.22 -4.89 -16.80
N SER A 133 9.49 -4.53 -16.99
CA SER A 133 10.10 -3.34 -16.37
C SER A 133 9.56 -2.00 -16.89
N LYS A 134 8.66 -2.01 -17.86
CA LYS A 134 8.01 -0.81 -18.41
C LYS A 134 6.65 -0.54 -17.81
N GLY A 135 6.06 -1.52 -17.13
CA GLY A 135 4.73 -1.37 -16.56
C GLY A 135 4.72 -0.43 -15.36
N SER A 136 3.70 0.40 -15.28
CA SER A 136 3.39 1.21 -14.10
C SER A 136 2.04 0.81 -13.50
N SER A 137 1.77 1.26 -12.28
CA SER A 137 0.59 0.84 -11.52
C SER A 137 0.08 1.93 -10.60
N GLY A 138 -1.22 1.90 -10.31
CA GLY A 138 -1.85 2.83 -9.37
C GLY A 138 -3.07 2.22 -8.68
N LEU A 139 -3.35 2.73 -7.49
CA LEU A 139 -4.54 2.35 -6.73
C LEU A 139 -5.61 3.42 -6.88
N LYS A 140 -6.87 3.00 -7.08
CA LYS A 140 -8.03 3.88 -7.11
C LYS A 140 -9.14 3.33 -6.24
N ASN A 141 -10.07 4.18 -5.81
CA ASN A 141 -11.21 3.78 -5.00
C ASN A 141 -10.78 3.03 -3.73
N LEU A 142 -9.71 3.52 -3.09
CA LEU A 142 -9.19 2.97 -1.84
C LEU A 142 -10.24 3.16 -0.74
N LYS A 143 -10.62 2.07 -0.08
CA LYS A 143 -11.62 2.03 0.97
C LYS A 143 -11.05 1.37 2.20
N VAL A 144 -11.47 1.90 3.34
CA VAL A 144 -11.19 1.34 4.66
C VAL A 144 -12.49 0.77 5.23
N ASP A 145 -12.46 -0.48 5.66
CA ASP A 145 -13.55 -1.10 6.42
C ASP A 145 -13.54 -0.59 7.87
N MET A 146 -14.28 0.50 8.09
CA MET A 146 -14.37 1.18 9.38
C MET A 146 -14.86 0.27 10.53
N SER A 147 -15.54 -0.84 10.24
CA SER A 147 -15.96 -1.80 11.27
C SER A 147 -14.79 -2.56 11.92
N LYS A 148 -13.63 -2.55 11.28
CA LYS A 148 -12.40 -3.22 11.72
C LYS A 148 -11.32 -2.26 12.19
N VAL A 149 -11.51 -0.95 11.99
CA VAL A 149 -10.55 0.08 12.39
C VAL A 149 -10.76 0.42 13.87
N PRO A 150 -9.72 0.35 14.71
CA PRO A 150 -9.85 0.78 16.10
C PRO A 150 -10.21 2.27 16.21
N ASP A 151 -11.04 2.62 17.19
CA ASP A 151 -11.53 4.00 17.37
C ASP A 151 -10.42 5.05 17.57
N TYR A 152 -9.25 4.62 18.06
CA TYR A 152 -8.10 5.50 18.29
C TYR A 152 -7.20 5.70 17.06
N PHE A 153 -7.44 4.97 15.97
CA PHE A 153 -6.72 5.21 14.70
C PHE A 153 -7.21 6.51 14.10
N GLN A 154 -6.34 7.22 13.40
CA GLN A 154 -6.68 8.37 12.57
C GLN A 154 -7.08 7.89 11.17
N VAL A 155 -7.99 8.62 10.53
CA VAL A 155 -8.45 8.34 9.16
C VAL A 155 -8.43 9.62 8.35
N ALA A 156 -8.00 9.54 7.09
CA ALA A 156 -7.99 10.65 6.15
C ALA A 156 -8.40 10.20 4.75
N ILE A 157 -8.59 11.16 3.87
CA ILE A 157 -8.60 10.96 2.43
C ILE A 157 -7.18 11.24 1.91
N CYS A 158 -6.64 10.29 1.17
CA CYS A 158 -5.38 10.42 0.45
C CYS A 158 -5.65 11.01 -0.94
N GLU A 159 -5.01 12.14 -1.19
CA GLU A 159 -4.97 12.83 -2.48
C GLU A 159 -3.55 12.74 -3.02
N VAL A 160 -3.43 12.55 -4.33
CA VAL A 160 -2.14 12.47 -5.02
C VAL A 160 -2.14 13.45 -6.19
N ASP A 161 -0.96 13.83 -6.63
CA ASP A 161 -0.75 14.69 -7.78
C ASP A 161 0.41 14.15 -8.63
N ASP A 162 0.35 14.34 -9.94
CA ASP A 162 1.37 13.85 -10.89
C ASP A 162 2.54 14.83 -11.08
N ASP A 163 2.49 15.96 -10.39
CA ASP A 163 3.56 16.95 -10.34
C ASP A 163 4.14 17.16 -8.92
N PRO A 164 5.35 17.74 -8.83
CA PRO A 164 6.05 17.90 -7.55
C PRO A 164 5.45 18.93 -6.59
N ASP A 165 4.56 19.80 -7.06
CA ASP A 165 3.97 20.91 -6.31
C ASP A 165 2.48 20.60 -6.06
N PHE A 166 2.22 19.88 -4.97
CA PHE A 166 0.88 19.36 -4.65
C PHE A 166 -0.21 20.41 -4.76
N THR A 167 -1.24 20.11 -5.55
CA THR A 167 -2.48 20.88 -5.61
C THR A 167 -3.63 20.05 -5.04
N SER A 168 -4.29 20.56 -4.00
CA SER A 168 -5.39 19.83 -3.35
C SER A 168 -6.57 19.62 -4.30
N GLY A 169 -7.18 18.44 -4.23
CA GLY A 169 -8.39 18.09 -4.96
C GLY A 169 -8.18 17.67 -6.43
N GLN A 170 -6.94 17.61 -6.93
CA GLN A 170 -6.67 17.11 -8.30
C GLN A 170 -7.11 15.65 -8.46
N MET A 171 -6.61 14.78 -7.57
CA MET A 171 -6.89 13.35 -7.65
C MET A 171 -7.03 12.72 -6.27
N THR A 172 -8.25 12.25 -5.98
CA THR A 172 -8.53 11.46 -4.79
C THR A 172 -8.34 9.97 -5.05
N VAL A 173 -7.44 9.34 -4.29
CA VAL A 173 -7.26 7.88 -4.31
C VAL A 173 -8.33 7.19 -3.46
N GLY A 174 -8.57 7.72 -2.26
CA GLY A 174 -9.55 7.17 -1.32
C GLY A 174 -9.13 7.31 0.14
N SER A 175 -9.69 6.48 1.03
CA SER A 175 -9.46 6.59 2.48
C SER A 175 -8.24 5.82 2.97
N VAL A 176 -7.49 6.39 3.90
CA VAL A 176 -6.37 5.77 4.62
C VAL A 176 -6.61 5.80 6.13
N ALA A 177 -6.09 4.80 6.85
CA ALA A 177 -6.25 4.64 8.29
C ALA A 177 -4.94 4.17 8.94
N GLY A 178 -4.55 4.81 10.04
CA GLY A 178 -3.29 4.56 10.72
C GLY A 178 -3.34 4.97 12.18
N SER A 179 -2.40 4.50 12.98
CA SER A 179 -2.29 4.82 14.40
C SER A 179 -1.81 6.25 14.66
N SER A 180 -1.19 6.91 13.67
CA SER A 180 -0.69 8.28 13.73
C SER A 180 -0.86 9.01 12.39
N VAL A 181 -0.71 10.35 12.37
CA VAL A 181 -0.63 11.12 11.11
C VAL A 181 0.59 10.71 10.28
N ASP A 182 1.72 10.39 10.90
CA ASP A 182 2.92 9.93 10.20
C ASP A 182 2.68 8.64 9.42
N GLU A 183 1.92 7.69 9.98
CA GLU A 183 1.56 6.44 9.27
C GLU A 183 0.67 6.75 8.06
N LEU A 184 -0.28 7.70 8.18
CA LEU A 184 -1.09 8.15 7.05
C LEU A 184 -0.27 8.86 5.96
N ILE A 185 0.74 9.64 6.38
CA ILE A 185 1.70 10.31 5.49
C ILE A 185 2.51 9.27 4.72
N GLU A 186 3.08 8.28 5.40
CA GLU A 186 3.86 7.20 4.78
C GLU A 186 3.00 6.40 3.79
N ASP A 187 1.78 6.04 4.18
CA ASP A 187 0.83 5.31 3.35
C ASP A 187 0.48 6.09 2.08
N CYS A 188 0.07 7.36 2.22
CA CYS A 188 -0.33 8.18 1.07
C CYS A 188 0.86 8.53 0.15
N SER A 189 2.03 8.81 0.74
CA SER A 189 3.29 9.01 0.01
C SER A 189 3.69 7.78 -0.80
N SER A 190 3.53 6.58 -0.23
CA SER A 190 3.79 5.33 -0.95
C SER A 190 2.89 5.17 -2.16
N VAL A 191 1.61 5.56 -2.07
CA VAL A 191 0.69 5.53 -3.22
C VAL A 191 1.14 6.50 -4.30
N ALA A 192 1.42 7.76 -3.95
CA ALA A 192 1.89 8.76 -4.92
C ALA A 192 3.20 8.33 -5.59
N SER A 193 4.15 7.80 -4.81
CA SER A 193 5.43 7.32 -5.31
C SER A 193 5.29 6.12 -6.25
N THR A 194 4.33 5.23 -6.01
CA THR A 194 4.08 4.10 -6.92
C THR A 194 3.44 4.54 -8.23
N MET A 195 2.57 5.54 -8.18
CA MET A 195 1.89 6.05 -9.37
C MET A 195 2.80 6.92 -10.24
N TYR A 196 3.51 7.86 -9.62
CA TYR A 196 4.20 8.94 -10.33
C TYR A 196 5.71 9.02 -10.04
N GLY A 197 6.24 8.04 -9.31
CA GLY A 197 7.65 7.99 -8.95
C GLY A 197 8.09 9.22 -8.16
N ALA A 198 9.25 9.78 -8.52
CA ALA A 198 9.79 10.97 -7.87
C ALA A 198 9.05 12.28 -8.21
N LYS A 199 8.17 12.27 -9.22
CA LYS A 199 7.35 13.43 -9.57
C LYS A 199 6.10 13.54 -8.72
N GLY A 200 5.63 12.43 -8.17
CA GLY A 200 4.41 12.38 -7.39
C GLY A 200 4.48 13.24 -6.14
N SER A 201 3.40 13.96 -5.86
CA SER A 201 3.17 14.59 -4.58
C SER A 201 1.83 14.13 -3.99
N PHE A 202 1.58 14.45 -2.73
CA PHE A 202 0.40 13.98 -2.01
C PHE A 202 -0.03 14.93 -0.90
N GLY A 203 -1.30 14.77 -0.49
CA GLY A 203 -1.87 15.46 0.64
C GLY A 203 -2.90 14.61 1.35
N LEU A 204 -3.14 14.96 2.61
CA LEU A 204 -4.21 14.39 3.41
C LEU A 204 -5.31 15.42 3.61
N SER A 205 -6.55 15.03 3.31
CA SER A 205 -7.74 15.84 3.57
C SER A 205 -8.75 15.09 4.42
N LYS A 206 -9.70 15.84 5.02
CA LYS A 206 -10.76 15.29 5.87
C LYS A 206 -10.25 14.39 7.01
N LEU A 207 -9.10 14.74 7.59
CA LEU A 207 -8.55 14.07 8.77
C LEU A 207 -9.61 14.01 9.87
N ASN A 208 -9.94 12.79 10.27
CA ASN A 208 -10.93 12.42 11.27
C ASN A 208 -12.30 13.12 11.13
N ASP A 209 -12.69 13.47 9.89
CA ASP A 209 -13.95 14.14 9.63
C ASP A 209 -15.13 13.25 10.07
N GLY A 210 -16.06 13.84 10.81
CA GLY A 210 -17.20 13.14 11.42
C GLY A 210 -16.86 12.13 12.52
N ARG A 211 -15.60 12.04 12.97
CA ARG A 211 -15.19 11.11 14.04
C ARG A 211 -15.03 11.84 15.38
N SER A 212 -15.47 11.18 16.45
CA SER A 212 -15.29 11.67 17.82
C SER A 212 -13.84 11.50 18.26
N VAL A 213 -13.33 12.46 19.04
CA VAL A 213 -12.03 12.34 19.71
C VAL A 213 -12.01 11.07 20.57
N PRO A 214 -10.96 10.24 20.49
CA PRO A 214 -10.84 9.02 21.28
C PRO A 214 -10.96 9.29 22.78
N ARG A 215 -11.57 8.36 23.51
CA ARG A 215 -11.67 8.45 24.97
C ARG A 215 -10.28 8.39 25.61
N GLY A 216 -10.07 9.17 26.66
CA GLY A 216 -8.81 9.21 27.43
C GLY A 216 -8.21 10.61 27.45
N ASN A 217 -6.89 10.68 27.67
CA ASN A 217 -6.14 11.94 27.70
C ASN A 217 -5.72 12.38 26.28
N TYR A 218 -6.68 12.42 25.35
CA TYR A 218 -6.45 12.94 24.01
C TYR A 218 -6.81 14.42 23.95
N LYS A 219 -5.99 15.16 23.22
CA LYS A 219 -6.25 16.51 22.74
C LYS A 219 -6.59 16.45 21.27
N SER A 220 -7.34 17.43 20.80
CA SER A 220 -7.67 17.58 19.39
C SER A 220 -7.49 19.01 18.92
N ALA A 221 -7.11 19.18 17.67
CA ALA A 221 -7.09 20.46 17.00
C ALA A 221 -7.39 20.27 15.51
N GLU A 222 -7.88 21.32 14.86
CA GLU A 222 -7.90 21.40 13.41
C GLU A 222 -6.50 21.76 12.91
N CYS A 223 -5.97 20.94 12.01
CA CYS A 223 -4.72 21.19 11.31
C CYS A 223 -5.00 21.91 10.00
N TRP A 224 -4.32 23.05 9.83
CA TRP A 224 -4.35 23.89 8.65
C TRP A 224 -2.95 23.94 8.05
N LEU A 225 -2.87 23.84 6.73
CA LEU A 225 -1.64 23.82 5.95
C LEU A 225 -1.61 25.05 5.05
N ASP A 226 -0.38 25.47 4.73
CA ASP A 226 -0.06 26.51 3.77
C ASP A 226 1.12 26.06 2.91
N ASP A 227 1.11 26.41 1.63
CA ASP A 227 2.17 26.12 0.66
C ASP A 227 3.28 27.19 0.63
N ASP A 228 3.13 28.25 1.44
CA ASP A 228 4.14 29.26 1.69
C ASP A 228 4.84 29.14 3.06
N PRO A 229 6.09 29.67 3.20
CA PRO A 229 6.82 29.62 4.48
C PRO A 229 6.18 30.47 5.59
N ASP A 230 5.36 31.45 5.23
CA ASP A 230 4.75 32.42 6.13
C ASP A 230 3.25 32.18 6.31
N PHE A 231 2.91 31.10 7.01
CA PHE A 231 1.55 30.66 7.32
C PHE A 231 0.49 31.76 7.22
N THR A 232 -0.26 31.72 6.13
CA THR A 232 -1.46 32.51 5.89
C THR A 232 -2.67 31.73 6.38
N ASP A 233 -3.42 32.35 7.29
CA ASP A 233 -4.51 31.67 7.94
C ASP A 233 -5.66 31.28 6.98
N GLY A 234 -6.06 30.01 6.99
CA GLY A 234 -7.26 29.55 6.32
C GLY A 234 -7.10 29.00 4.89
N GLN A 235 -5.87 28.74 4.43
CA GLN A 235 -5.65 28.22 3.08
C GLN A 235 -6.19 26.79 2.88
N ILE A 236 -5.58 25.79 3.52
CA ILE A 236 -5.92 24.38 3.31
C ILE A 236 -6.24 23.70 4.63
N LYS A 237 -7.49 23.26 4.79
CA LYS A 237 -7.93 22.50 5.98
C LYS A 237 -7.67 21.02 5.77
N ALA A 238 -6.62 20.48 6.39
CA ALA A 238 -6.36 19.03 6.36
C ALA A 238 -7.41 18.26 7.16
N GLY A 239 -7.87 18.81 8.29
CA GLY A 239 -8.93 18.22 9.13
C GLY A 239 -8.55 18.22 10.61
N MET A 240 -9.21 17.39 11.41
CA MET A 240 -8.96 17.26 12.84
C MET A 240 -7.90 16.20 13.11
N ILE A 241 -6.88 16.55 13.89
CA ILE A 241 -5.84 15.62 14.36
C ILE A 241 -5.98 15.38 15.86
N TRP A 242 -5.52 14.21 16.32
CA TRP A 242 -5.55 13.81 17.73
C TRP A 242 -4.15 13.50 18.25
N GLY A 243 -3.92 13.81 19.52
CA GLY A 243 -2.62 13.62 20.14
C GLY A 243 -2.70 13.63 21.66
N THR A 244 -1.60 13.33 22.31
CA THR A 244 -1.52 13.26 23.78
C THR A 244 -1.17 14.61 24.42
N SER A 245 -0.72 15.58 23.63
CA SER A 245 -0.32 16.92 24.08
C SER A 245 -0.48 17.96 22.97
N ALA A 246 -0.48 19.25 23.32
CA ALA A 246 -0.48 20.30 22.30
C ALA A 246 0.79 20.27 21.43
N ARG A 247 1.94 19.89 22.02
CA ARG A 247 3.21 19.74 21.29
C ARG A 247 3.15 18.62 20.26
N ASP A 248 2.51 17.52 20.61
CA ASP A 248 2.27 16.38 19.72
C ASP A 248 1.41 16.80 18.52
N LEU A 249 0.31 17.51 18.75
CA LEU A 249 -0.52 18.07 17.69
C LEU A 249 0.24 19.03 16.76
N ILE A 250 1.09 19.91 17.33
CA ILE A 250 1.93 20.83 16.54
C ILE A 250 2.89 20.03 15.66
N SER A 251 3.56 19.03 16.23
CA SER A 251 4.50 18.18 15.49
C SER A 251 3.83 17.41 14.35
N GLN A 252 2.63 16.86 14.58
CA GLN A 252 1.88 16.12 13.55
C GLN A 252 1.44 17.05 12.41
N CYS A 253 0.97 18.26 12.72
CA CYS A 253 0.52 19.21 11.71
C CYS A 253 1.69 19.79 10.89
N ASP A 254 2.83 20.05 11.54
CA ASP A 254 4.06 20.46 10.87
C ASP A 254 4.62 19.36 9.96
N ALA A 255 4.67 18.12 10.45
CA ALA A 255 5.07 16.97 9.66
C ALA A 255 4.18 16.82 8.41
N LEU A 256 2.87 17.02 8.55
CA LEU A 256 1.94 16.98 7.42
C LEU A 256 2.20 18.11 6.41
N ALA A 257 2.39 19.36 6.86
CA ALA A 257 2.70 20.46 5.95
C ALA A 257 4.02 20.24 5.21
N LYS A 258 5.05 19.78 5.90
CA LYS A 258 6.35 19.46 5.28
C LYS A 258 6.28 18.25 4.35
N ALA A 259 5.43 17.29 4.65
CA ALA A 259 5.20 16.15 3.76
C ALA A 259 4.49 16.57 2.46
N THR A 260 3.50 17.45 2.57
CA THR A 260 2.69 17.92 1.43
C THR A 260 3.41 18.96 0.56
N PHE A 261 4.03 19.98 1.17
CA PHE A 261 4.61 21.13 0.48
C PHE A 261 6.13 21.25 0.63
N LYS A 262 6.80 20.20 1.14
CA LYS A 262 8.27 20.14 1.31
C LYS A 262 8.77 21.31 2.16
N ASP A 263 9.90 21.89 1.79
CA ASP A 263 10.53 22.99 2.54
C ASP A 263 9.64 24.24 2.64
N LYS A 264 8.71 24.43 1.69
CA LYS A 264 7.82 25.59 1.66
C LYS A 264 6.67 25.46 2.66
N GLY A 265 6.26 24.24 3.01
CA GLY A 265 5.06 24.02 3.83
C GLY A 265 5.12 24.67 5.19
N SER A 266 4.06 25.37 5.58
CA SER A 266 3.86 25.82 6.95
C SER A 266 2.51 25.36 7.49
N SER A 267 2.34 25.40 8.82
CA SER A 267 1.17 24.83 9.47
C SER A 267 0.67 25.65 10.66
N GLY A 268 -0.62 25.48 10.95
CA GLY A 268 -1.28 26.13 12.08
C GLY A 268 -2.35 25.23 12.69
N LEU A 269 -2.52 25.35 14.02
CA LEU A 269 -3.58 24.68 14.76
C LEU A 269 -4.70 25.64 15.10
N LYS A 270 -5.95 25.21 14.90
CA LYS A 270 -7.16 25.89 15.38
C LYS A 270 -7.98 25.00 16.29
N ASN A 271 -8.83 25.62 17.11
CA ASN A 271 -9.82 24.93 17.95
C ASN A 271 -9.19 23.82 18.81
N LEU A 272 -8.11 24.16 19.53
CA LEU A 272 -7.43 23.23 20.44
C LEU A 272 -8.31 22.93 21.66
N HIS A 273 -8.60 21.65 21.88
CA HIS A 273 -9.34 21.10 23.02
C HIS A 273 -8.46 20.13 23.82
#